data_AF-A0AAV4T691-F1
#
_entry.id   AF-A0AAV4T691-F1
#
_cell.length_a   1.000
_cell.length_b   1.000
_cell.length_c   1.000
_cell.angle_alpha   90.00
_cell.angle_beta   90.00
_cell.angle_gamma   90.00
#
_symmetry.space_group_name_H-M   'P 1'
#
loop_
_entity.id
_entity.type
_entity.pdbx_description
1 polymer ?
#
loop_
_entity_poly.entity_id
_entity_poly.type
_entity_poly.pdbx_seq_one_letter_code
_entity_poly.pdbx_strand_id
1 'polypeptide(L)'
;MASNNNPERKGFTITWIIENFKYSKYSNGAGLESPTFVVDTMEETKWNLFFYPMFYAGHIEDAFIGLRRMSDCKGPPIIKIDCGCALFTDGCVSIQRNVTEKEFTKDSRVAFHSFTLNGISAEEREKSLPNGNLIFRIKMWKCSGEINNAGYCTARTHVGVEKNPPFGLSGILAL
;
A
#
# COMPACT_ATOMS: atom_id res chain seq x y z
N MET A 1 10.06 -20.69 15.79
CA MET A 1 10.64 -20.86 14.44
C MET A 1 11.43 -19.62 14.10
N ALA A 2 12.69 -19.77 13.72
CA ALA A 2 13.61 -18.67 13.50
C ALA A 2 13.19 -17.84 12.27
N SER A 3 13.05 -16.52 12.45
CA SER A 3 12.95 -15.56 11.36
C SER A 3 14.28 -15.57 10.61
N ASN A 4 14.34 -16.25 9.46
CA ASN A 4 15.49 -16.24 8.55
C ASN A 4 15.66 -14.84 7.94
N ASN A 5 16.23 -13.92 8.70
CA ASN A 5 16.76 -12.66 8.21
C ASN A 5 18.11 -12.92 7.55
N ASN A 6 18.11 -13.60 6.39
CA ASN A 6 19.29 -13.67 5.55
C ASN A 6 19.34 -12.38 4.70
N PRO A 7 20.29 -11.45 4.95
CA PRO A 7 20.37 -10.18 4.23
C PRO A 7 20.63 -10.34 2.72
N GLU A 8 21.06 -11.53 2.27
CA GLU A 8 21.32 -11.83 0.86
C GLU A 8 20.11 -12.41 0.10
N ARG A 9 18.98 -12.59 0.77
CA ARG A 9 17.80 -13.17 0.13
C ARG A 9 17.27 -12.23 -0.96
N LYS A 10 17.54 -12.57 -2.21
CA LYS A 10 17.01 -11.88 -3.39
C LYS A 10 15.49 -11.94 -3.37
N GLY A 11 14.87 -10.82 -3.68
CA GLY A 11 13.43 -10.65 -3.62
C GLY A 11 12.96 -9.55 -4.56
N PHE A 12 11.66 -9.26 -4.51
CA PHE A 12 11.06 -8.16 -5.25
C PHE A 12 10.70 -7.02 -4.30
N THR A 13 10.96 -5.78 -4.68
CA THR A 13 10.59 -4.60 -3.87
C THR A 13 9.67 -3.67 -4.65
N ILE A 14 8.46 -3.44 -4.14
CA ILE A 14 7.56 -2.39 -4.65
C ILE A 14 7.56 -1.22 -3.69
N THR A 15 7.76 -0.01 -4.23
CA THR A 15 7.46 1.24 -3.52
C THR A 15 6.13 1.79 -4.03
N TRP A 16 5.13 1.89 -3.18
CA TRP A 16 3.83 2.46 -3.53
C TRP A 16 3.64 3.81 -2.85
N ILE A 17 3.47 4.84 -3.67
CA ILE A 17 3.28 6.22 -3.26
C ILE A 17 1.81 6.59 -3.47
N ILE A 18 1.14 6.95 -2.39
CA ILE A 18 -0.20 7.51 -2.43
C ILE A 18 -0.04 9.01 -2.28
N GLU A 19 -0.26 9.74 -3.36
CA GLU A 19 -0.11 11.19 -3.40
C GLU A 19 -1.41 11.88 -2.97
N ASN A 20 -1.28 13.05 -2.35
CA ASN A 20 -2.42 13.85 -1.88
C ASN A 20 -3.30 13.13 -0.86
N PHE A 21 -2.76 12.15 -0.14
CA PHE A 21 -3.49 11.40 0.88
C PHE A 21 -4.09 12.33 1.95
N LYS A 22 -3.40 13.41 2.32
CA LYS A 22 -3.95 14.38 3.28
C LYS A 22 -5.23 15.09 2.83
N TYR A 23 -5.47 15.17 1.52
CA TYR A 23 -6.64 15.85 0.95
C TYR A 23 -7.82 14.92 0.69
N SER A 24 -7.67 13.64 1.01
CA SER A 24 -8.73 12.66 0.81
C SER A 24 -9.91 12.92 1.75
N LYS A 25 -11.11 13.04 1.19
CA LYS A 25 -12.36 12.90 1.95
C LYS A 25 -12.77 11.42 1.95
N TYR A 26 -12.01 10.54 2.60
CA TYR A 26 -12.43 9.13 2.65
C TYR A 26 -13.68 9.00 3.54
N SER A 27 -14.76 8.48 2.96
CA SER A 27 -15.83 7.85 3.73
C SER A 27 -15.31 6.54 4.32
N ASN A 28 -15.71 6.20 5.55
CA ASN A 28 -15.36 4.94 6.22
C ASN A 28 -15.36 3.75 5.25
N GLY A 29 -14.23 3.06 5.11
CA GLY A 29 -14.14 1.78 4.39
C GLY A 29 -13.80 1.83 2.90
N ALA A 30 -13.65 3.01 2.28
CA ALA A 30 -13.15 3.10 0.91
C ALA A 30 -11.64 2.76 0.86
N GLY A 31 -11.30 1.59 0.31
CA GLY A 31 -9.92 1.17 0.12
C GLY A 31 -9.26 1.82 -1.09
N LEU A 32 -7.94 1.96 -1.04
CA LEU A 32 -7.10 2.30 -2.17
C LEU A 32 -6.44 1.05 -2.71
N GLU A 33 -6.28 0.99 -4.02
CA GLU A 33 -5.51 -0.05 -4.69
C GLU A 33 -4.36 0.58 -5.47
N SER A 34 -3.21 -0.08 -5.49
CA SER A 34 -2.12 0.28 -6.38
C SER A 34 -2.44 -0.15 -7.81
N PRO A 35 -1.81 0.49 -8.81
CA PRO A 35 -1.64 -0.12 -10.12
C PRO A 35 -1.11 -1.55 -9.98
N THR A 36 -1.59 -2.41 -10.87
CA THR A 36 -1.13 -3.79 -10.91
C THR A 36 0.27 -3.89 -11.48
N PHE A 37 1.11 -4.77 -10.93
CA PHE A 37 2.47 -5.02 -11.39
C PHE A 37 2.69 -6.51 -11.61
N VAL A 38 3.60 -6.83 -12.53
CA VAL A 38 4.04 -8.20 -12.81
C VAL A 38 5.42 -8.41 -12.20
N VAL A 39 5.63 -9.56 -11.59
CA VAL A 39 6.90 -9.97 -10.98
C VAL A 39 7.43 -11.17 -11.74
N ASP A 40 8.22 -10.91 -12.77
CA ASP A 40 8.79 -11.95 -13.65
C ASP A 40 9.65 -12.94 -12.85
N THR A 41 10.39 -12.43 -11.86
CA THR A 41 11.25 -13.22 -10.97
C THR A 41 10.47 -14.13 -10.02
N MET A 42 9.14 -13.96 -9.94
CA MET A 42 8.23 -14.80 -9.19
C MET A 42 7.21 -15.44 -10.13
N GLU A 43 7.70 -16.06 -11.21
CA GLU A 43 6.90 -16.89 -12.13
C GLU A 43 5.80 -16.07 -12.86
N GLU A 44 6.16 -14.86 -13.31
CA GLU A 44 5.25 -13.93 -13.99
C GLU A 44 3.93 -13.74 -13.22
N THR A 45 4.01 -13.71 -11.90
CA THR A 45 2.85 -13.48 -11.04
C THR A 45 2.48 -12.00 -11.06
N LYS A 46 1.18 -11.74 -11.04
CA LYS A 46 0.61 -10.39 -11.15
C LYS A 46 -0.05 -10.01 -9.82
N TRP A 47 0.21 -8.79 -9.36
CA TRP A 47 -0.09 -8.36 -7.99
C TRP A 47 -0.58 -6.91 -7.97
N ASN A 48 -1.39 -6.56 -6.98
CA ASN A 48 -1.53 -5.19 -6.53
C ASN A 48 -1.48 -5.10 -5.01
N LEU A 49 -1.23 -3.89 -4.52
CA LEU A 49 -1.34 -3.56 -3.10
C LEU A 49 -2.71 -2.96 -2.83
N PHE A 50 -3.22 -3.23 -1.64
CA PHE A 50 -4.45 -2.61 -1.18
C PHE A 50 -4.25 -1.97 0.19
N PHE A 51 -4.85 -0.81 0.41
CA PHE A 51 -4.81 -0.07 1.65
C PHE A 51 -6.22 0.31 2.09
N TYR A 52 -6.67 -0.15 3.25
CA TYR A 52 -7.99 0.16 3.83
C TYR A 52 -7.83 0.93 5.14
N PRO A 53 -7.98 2.26 5.13
CA PRO A 53 -8.04 3.04 6.35
C PRO A 53 -9.39 2.81 7.06
N MET A 54 -9.32 2.54 8.36
CA MET A 54 -10.46 2.46 9.28
C MET A 54 -10.54 3.75 10.07
N PHE A 55 -11.66 4.46 9.91
CA PHE A 55 -11.89 5.74 10.56
C PHE A 55 -12.87 5.60 11.71
N TYR A 56 -12.55 6.22 12.83
CA TYR A 56 -13.45 6.41 13.97
C TYR A 56 -13.42 7.88 14.38
N ALA A 57 -14.60 8.47 14.58
CA ALA A 57 -14.76 9.88 14.92
C ALA A 57 -13.98 10.88 14.02
N GLY A 58 -13.81 10.57 12.72
CA GLY A 58 -13.10 11.43 11.76
C GLY A 58 -11.57 11.25 11.72
N HIS A 59 -11.02 10.30 12.48
CA HIS A 59 -9.59 9.99 12.53
C HIS A 59 -9.32 8.56 12.09
N ILE A 60 -8.16 8.28 11.47
CA ILE A 60 -7.76 6.89 11.18
C ILE A 60 -7.26 6.30 12.49
N GLU A 61 -8.05 5.41 13.10
CA GLU A 61 -7.59 4.65 14.25
C GLU A 61 -6.69 3.51 13.79
N ASP A 62 -7.01 2.90 12.66
CA ASP A 62 -6.34 1.72 12.18
C ASP A 62 -6.34 1.66 10.66
N ALA A 63 -5.42 0.92 10.04
CA ALA A 63 -5.41 0.75 8.60
C ALA A 63 -4.81 -0.58 8.16
N PHE A 64 -5.48 -1.27 7.24
CA PHE A 64 -4.97 -2.49 6.65
C PHE A 64 -4.13 -2.23 5.41
N ILE A 65 -2.97 -2.86 5.31
CA ILE A 65 -2.19 -2.96 4.08
C ILE A 65 -2.00 -4.43 3.72
N GLY A 66 -2.06 -4.75 2.44
CA GLY A 66 -1.88 -6.11 1.99
C GLY A 66 -1.48 -6.23 0.53
N LEU A 67 -1.22 -7.47 0.13
CA LEU A 67 -1.04 -7.87 -1.27
C LEU A 67 -2.24 -8.66 -1.72
N ARG A 68 -2.65 -8.42 -2.95
CA ARG A 68 -3.59 -9.27 -3.68
C ARG A 68 -2.89 -9.83 -4.91
N ARG A 69 -3.07 -11.13 -5.12
CA ARG A 69 -2.61 -11.84 -6.32
C ARG A 69 -3.72 -11.82 -7.35
N MET A 70 -3.44 -11.39 -8.57
CA MET A 70 -4.45 -11.32 -9.62
C MET A 70 -4.75 -12.70 -10.21
N SER A 71 -5.99 -12.89 -10.68
CA SER A 71 -6.47 -14.15 -11.25
C SER A 71 -5.85 -14.48 -12.61
N ASP A 72 -5.53 -13.46 -13.40
CA ASP A 72 -5.03 -13.54 -14.78
C ASP A 72 -3.51 -13.75 -14.87
N CYS A 73 -2.85 -14.17 -13.77
CA CYS A 73 -1.42 -14.43 -13.78
C CYS A 73 -1.05 -15.82 -14.33
N LYS A 74 0.14 -15.92 -14.96
CA LYS A 74 0.66 -17.17 -15.54
C LYS A 74 1.24 -18.14 -14.50
N GLY A 75 1.62 -17.62 -13.33
CA GLY A 75 2.22 -18.42 -12.26
C GLY A 75 1.33 -19.55 -11.69
N PRO A 76 1.88 -20.33 -10.74
CA PRO A 76 1.31 -21.60 -10.27
C PRO A 76 0.00 -21.39 -9.50
N PRO A 77 -0.85 -22.42 -9.32
CA PRO A 77 -2.12 -22.26 -8.59
C PRO A 77 -1.97 -21.63 -7.20
N ILE A 78 -0.88 -21.98 -6.50
CA ILE A 78 -0.53 -21.48 -5.16
C ILE A 78 0.93 -21.02 -5.21
N ILE A 79 1.22 -19.87 -4.60
CA ILE A 79 2.59 -19.41 -4.35
C ILE A 79 2.74 -19.02 -2.87
N LYS A 80 3.85 -19.43 -2.25
CA LYS A 80 4.18 -19.06 -0.86
C LYS A 80 5.18 -17.92 -0.84
N ILE A 81 4.85 -16.84 -0.15
CA ILE A 81 5.64 -15.62 -0.10
C ILE A 81 5.86 -15.19 1.35
N ASP A 82 7.11 -14.86 1.67
CA ASP A 82 7.46 -14.02 2.80
C ASP A 82 7.42 -12.57 2.37
N CYS A 83 6.91 -11.67 3.21
CA CYS A 83 6.85 -10.26 2.88
C CYS A 83 7.20 -9.36 4.07
N GLY A 84 7.86 -8.26 3.77
CA GLY A 84 8.16 -7.19 4.71
C GLY A 84 7.47 -5.91 4.26
N CYS A 85 6.82 -5.19 5.17
CA CYS A 85 6.20 -3.90 4.92
C CYS A 85 6.90 -2.84 5.76
N ALA A 86 7.23 -1.72 5.12
CA ALA A 86 7.67 -0.50 5.79
C ALA A 86 6.81 0.69 5.34
N LEU A 87 6.29 1.44 6.30
CA LEU A 87 5.61 2.72 6.06
C LEU A 87 6.59 3.87 6.28
N PHE A 88 6.63 4.79 5.32
CA PHE A 88 7.39 6.03 5.39
C PHE A 88 6.42 7.21 5.32
N THR A 89 6.56 8.11 6.29
CA THR A 89 5.91 9.42 6.29
C THR A 89 7.00 10.49 6.31
N ASP A 90 7.05 11.30 5.26
CA ASP A 90 7.95 12.46 5.11
C ASP A 90 9.36 12.31 5.70
N GLY A 91 10.07 11.28 5.22
CA GLY A 91 11.48 11.01 5.55
C GLY A 91 11.71 10.22 6.83
N CYS A 92 10.68 9.98 7.65
CA CYS A 92 10.76 9.15 8.83
C CYS A 92 10.27 7.71 8.53
N VAL A 93 11.03 6.71 8.96
CA VAL A 93 10.60 5.30 8.92
C VAL A 93 9.73 5.06 10.14
N SER A 94 8.42 4.97 9.97
CA SER A 94 7.52 4.89 11.13
C SER A 94 7.40 3.45 11.62
N ILE A 95 7.24 2.46 10.73
CA ILE A 95 6.89 1.09 11.12
C ILE A 95 7.48 0.10 10.12
N GLN A 96 8.16 -0.94 10.61
CA GLN A 96 8.58 -2.12 9.83
C GLN A 96 7.98 -3.40 10.44
N ARG A 97 7.41 -4.26 9.59
CA ARG A 97 6.88 -5.58 9.96
C ARG A 97 7.23 -6.61 8.91
N ASN A 98 7.46 -7.84 9.35
CA ASN A 98 7.66 -8.99 8.48
C ASN A 98 6.54 -10.00 8.73
N VAL A 99 6.02 -10.59 7.67
CA VAL A 99 5.05 -11.67 7.68
C VAL A 99 5.66 -12.82 6.91
N THR A 100 5.67 -14.00 7.52
CA THR A 100 6.27 -15.19 6.94
C THR A 100 5.23 -16.17 6.43
N GLU A 101 5.59 -16.88 5.37
CA GLU A 101 4.95 -18.04 4.77
C GLU A 101 3.45 -17.86 4.48
N LYS A 102 3.12 -16.79 3.74
CA LYS A 102 1.75 -16.57 3.29
C LYS A 102 1.50 -17.25 1.95
N GLU A 103 0.47 -18.07 1.91
CA GLU A 103 0.01 -18.73 0.70
C GLU A 103 -0.96 -17.82 -0.06
N PHE A 104 -0.74 -17.69 -1.36
CA PHE A 104 -1.60 -16.93 -2.25
C PHE A 104 -2.11 -17.82 -3.38
N THR A 105 -3.41 -18.09 -3.36
CA THR A 105 -4.11 -18.58 -4.55
C THR A 105 -4.36 -17.44 -5.53
N LYS A 106 -4.69 -17.78 -6.78
CA LYS A 106 -5.16 -16.79 -7.76
C LYS A 106 -6.40 -16.06 -7.22
N ASP A 107 -6.42 -14.73 -7.34
CA ASP A 107 -7.43 -13.81 -6.78
C ASP A 107 -7.48 -13.68 -5.24
N SER A 108 -6.55 -14.31 -4.52
CA SER A 108 -6.47 -14.15 -3.07
C SER A 108 -5.89 -12.80 -2.65
N ARG A 109 -6.32 -12.33 -1.48
CA ARG A 109 -5.76 -11.17 -0.79
C ARG A 109 -5.33 -11.56 0.62
N VAL A 110 -4.18 -11.05 1.03
CA VAL A 110 -3.67 -11.22 2.41
C VAL A 110 -3.32 -9.86 2.96
N ALA A 111 -3.98 -9.51 4.06
CA ALA A 111 -3.60 -8.35 4.85
C ALA A 111 -2.42 -8.72 5.76
N PHE A 112 -1.43 -7.84 5.83
CA PHE A 112 -0.23 -8.06 6.63
C PHE A 112 -0.30 -7.36 7.98
N HIS A 113 -1.12 -6.32 8.09
CA HIS A 113 -1.04 -5.44 9.22
C HIS A 113 -2.26 -4.57 9.39
N SER A 114 -2.51 -4.16 10.63
CA SER A 114 -3.36 -3.04 11.02
C SER A 114 -2.44 -1.99 11.69
N PHE A 115 -2.25 -0.84 11.06
CA PHE A 115 -1.44 0.25 11.63
C PHE A 115 -2.31 1.06 12.56
N THR A 116 -2.09 0.97 13.87
CA THR A 116 -2.68 1.95 14.77
C THR A 116 -1.97 3.29 14.60
N LEU A 117 -2.55 4.21 13.84
CA LEU A 117 -2.12 5.60 13.72
C LEU A 117 -2.55 6.39 14.97
N ASN A 118 -2.33 5.79 16.15
CA ASN A 118 -2.75 6.30 17.43
C ASN A 118 -2.14 7.69 17.65
N GLY A 119 -2.99 8.71 17.72
CA GLY A 119 -2.63 10.02 18.27
C GLY A 119 -2.23 11.08 17.26
N ILE A 120 -2.54 10.94 15.97
CA ILE A 120 -2.39 12.03 15.01
C ILE A 120 -3.77 12.61 14.71
N SER A 121 -4.16 13.67 15.43
CA SER A 121 -5.31 14.51 15.09
C SER A 121 -5.22 15.00 13.63
N ALA A 122 -6.33 15.45 13.05
CA ALA A 122 -6.32 15.97 11.67
C ALA A 122 -5.28 17.11 11.48
N GLU A 123 -5.09 17.95 12.50
CA GLU A 123 -4.06 19.00 12.52
C GLU A 123 -2.65 18.45 12.65
N GLU A 124 -2.42 17.44 13.50
CA GLU A 124 -1.13 16.76 13.60
C GLU A 124 -0.80 16.00 12.31
N ARG A 125 -1.82 15.57 11.55
CA ARG A 125 -1.63 14.90 10.25
C ARG A 125 -1.14 15.87 9.20
N GLU A 126 -1.68 17.08 9.17
CA GLU A 126 -1.14 18.14 8.31
C GLU A 126 0.31 18.46 8.66
N LYS A 127 0.67 18.42 9.95
CA LYS A 127 2.04 18.63 10.43
C LYS A 127 2.96 17.42 10.21
N SER A 128 2.45 16.19 10.27
CA SER A 128 3.22 14.95 10.13
C SER A 128 3.32 14.45 8.69
N LEU A 129 2.50 15.01 7.79
CA LEU A 129 2.54 14.79 6.35
C LEU A 129 2.66 16.14 5.62
N PRO A 130 3.74 16.94 5.83
CA PRO A 130 3.94 18.19 5.09
C PRO A 130 3.73 18.03 3.58
N ASN A 131 4.22 16.93 2.97
CA ASN A 131 4.01 16.67 1.53
C ASN A 131 2.68 15.98 1.23
N GLY A 132 1.98 15.46 2.24
CA GLY A 132 0.68 14.81 2.09
C GLY A 132 0.73 13.41 1.48
N ASN A 133 1.92 12.80 1.39
CA ASN A 133 2.13 11.53 0.70
C ASN A 133 2.30 10.38 1.71
N LEU A 134 1.66 9.24 1.44
CA LEU A 134 1.96 7.99 2.13
C LEU A 134 2.80 7.10 1.24
N ILE A 135 3.91 6.57 1.77
CA ILE A 135 4.83 5.73 1.01
C ILE A 135 4.95 4.38 1.69
N PHE A 136 4.48 3.33 1.03
CA PHE A 136 4.69 1.95 1.43
C PHE A 136 5.85 1.35 0.67
N ARG A 137 6.77 0.67 1.35
CA ARG A 137 7.77 -0.21 0.72
C ARG A 137 7.48 -1.63 1.12
N ILE A 138 7.08 -2.44 0.16
CA ILE A 138 6.85 -3.87 0.35
C ILE A 138 7.98 -4.64 -0.30
N LYS A 139 8.63 -5.50 0.49
CA LYS A 139 9.58 -6.48 0.02
C LYS A 139 8.91 -7.84 0.02
N MET A 140 9.10 -8.61 -1.03
CA MET A 140 8.51 -9.93 -1.24
C MET A 140 9.63 -10.92 -1.51
N TRP A 141 9.51 -12.12 -0.98
CA TRP A 141 10.46 -13.22 -1.21
C TRP A 141 9.71 -14.55 -1.38
N LYS A 142 10.11 -15.38 -2.34
CA LYS A 142 9.56 -16.74 -2.47
C LYS A 142 10.04 -17.62 -1.32
N CYS A 143 9.12 -18.34 -0.66
CA CYS A 143 9.50 -19.30 0.40
C CYS A 143 10.23 -20.53 -0.17
N SER A 144 9.91 -20.92 -1.41
CA SER A 144 10.53 -22.05 -2.11
C SER A 144 11.04 -21.66 -3.50
N GLY A 145 12.17 -22.26 -3.88
CA GLY A 145 12.88 -21.93 -5.11
C GLY A 145 13.70 -20.64 -5.00
N GLU A 146 14.64 -20.49 -5.94
CA GLU A 146 15.54 -19.35 -5.97
C GLU A 146 15.00 -18.22 -6.85
N ILE A 147 15.28 -16.99 -6.44
CA ILE A 147 15.11 -15.80 -7.25
C ILE A 147 16.48 -15.40 -7.77
N ASN A 148 16.71 -15.53 -9.07
CA ASN A 148 18.03 -15.29 -9.66
C ASN A 148 18.46 -13.82 -9.58
N ASN A 149 17.50 -12.88 -9.69
CA ASN A 149 17.74 -11.45 -9.68
C ASN A 149 16.75 -10.73 -8.76
N ALA A 150 17.21 -9.79 -7.96
CA ALA A 150 16.32 -8.91 -7.23
C ALA A 150 15.59 -7.99 -8.21
N GLY A 151 14.28 -7.83 -8.04
CA GLY A 151 13.47 -6.91 -8.84
C GLY A 151 12.98 -5.74 -8.02
N TYR A 152 12.66 -4.63 -8.68
CA TYR A 152 11.98 -3.52 -8.03
C TYR A 152 11.06 -2.77 -8.98
N CYS A 153 10.06 -2.10 -8.42
CA CYS A 153 9.28 -1.11 -9.15
C CYS A 153 8.74 -0.04 -8.21
N THR A 154 8.20 1.03 -8.80
CA THR A 154 7.49 2.08 -8.08
C THR A 154 6.10 2.25 -8.69
N ALA A 155 5.08 2.27 -7.86
CA ALA A 155 3.70 2.53 -8.24
C ALA A 155 3.23 3.83 -7.58
N ARG A 156 2.36 4.57 -8.27
CA ARG A 156 1.78 5.81 -7.77
C ARG A 156 0.27 5.80 -7.92
N THR A 157 -0.44 6.25 -6.89
CA THR A 157 -1.88 6.46 -6.91
C THR A 157 -2.14 7.90 -6.51
N HIS A 158 -2.81 8.67 -7.38
CA HIS A 158 -3.20 10.05 -7.08
C HIS A 158 -4.59 10.05 -6.46
N VAL A 159 -4.71 10.63 -5.28
CA VAL A 159 -6.02 10.89 -4.67
C VAL A 159 -6.60 12.17 -5.26
N GLY A 160 -7.78 12.08 -5.87
CA GLY A 160 -8.48 13.23 -6.42
C GLY A 160 -8.89 14.20 -5.32
N VAL A 161 -8.52 15.47 -5.47
CA VAL A 161 -9.03 16.56 -4.63
C VAL A 161 -10.25 17.12 -5.35
N GLU A 162 -11.44 16.91 -4.80
CA GLU A 162 -12.60 17.70 -5.24
C GLU A 162 -12.30 19.17 -4.94
N LYS A 163 -12.06 19.95 -5.99
CA LYS A 163 -12.15 21.40 -5.92
C LYS A 163 -13.63 21.71 -5.68
N ASN A 164 -14.01 21.93 -4.42
CA ASN A 164 -15.22 22.71 -4.19
C ASN A 164 -14.95 24.07 -4.84
N PRO A 165 -15.68 24.50 -5.88
CA PRO A 165 -15.59 25.89 -6.32
C PRO A 165 -15.89 26.76 -5.10
N PRO A 166 -15.13 27.85 -4.88
CA PRO A 166 -15.42 28.75 -3.77
C PRO A 166 -16.89 29.15 -3.88
N PHE A 167 -17.66 28.85 -2.82
CA PHE A 167 -19.02 29.32 -2.69
C PHE A 167 -19.01 30.84 -2.87
N GLY A 168 -19.58 31.33 -3.96
CA GLY A 168 -19.76 32.75 -4.21
C GLY A 168 -19.26 33.25 -5.57
N LEU A 169 -19.84 32.75 -6.66
CA LEU A 169 -20.23 33.60 -7.80
C LEU A 169 -21.47 32.97 -8.46
N SER A 170 -22.64 33.17 -7.82
CA SER A 170 -23.88 33.28 -8.59
C SER A 170 -23.82 34.63 -9.31
N GLY A 171 -23.04 34.67 -10.39
CA GLY A 171 -22.92 35.77 -11.32
C GLY A 171 -23.73 35.43 -12.56
N ILE A 172 -24.90 36.05 -12.64
CA ILE A 172 -25.71 36.38 -13.82
C ILE A 172 -25.09 35.96 -15.16
N LEU A 173 -25.82 35.13 -15.91
CA LEU A 173 -25.91 35.30 -17.36
C LEU A 173 -27.33 35.01 -17.81
N ALA A 174 -27.97 36.08 -18.29
CA ALA A 174 -29.20 36.07 -19.05
C ALA A 174 -28.99 35.38 -20.40
N LEU A 175 -30.00 34.66 -20.86
CA LEU A 175 -30.66 34.86 -22.16
C LEU A 175 -32.16 34.63 -21.97
#